data_AF-A0A6A7C350-F1
#
_entry.id   AF-A0A6A7C350-F1
#
_cell.length_a   1.000
_cell.length_b   1.000
_cell.length_c   1.000
_cell.angle_alpha   90.00
_cell.angle_beta   90.00
_cell.angle_gamma   90.00
#
_symmetry.space_group_name_H-M   'P 1'
#
loop_
_entity.id
_entity.type
_entity.pdbx_description
1 polymer ?
#
loop_
_entity_poly.entity_id
_entity_poly.type
_entity_poly.pdbx_seq_one_letter_code
_entity_poly.pdbx_strand_id
1 'polypeptide(L)'
;SEIRLPRAIQATYLDPLRRRPEGYHTLPVTCDLQIRSYSVRNLEVYSDFAMRAAYYLNLVAIGPLPLPKLRTLTTVIRGPFVHKKSQENFERITRRRRIEIRGGHPDAVAAWLAFVKKHRYYGIGMKANVFEYSGLDVGKDMDAESVRISERLGDE
;
A
#
# COMPACT_ATOMS: atom_id res chain seq x y z
N SER A 1 26.43 18.71 -27.83
CA SER A 1 26.67 17.97 -26.57
C SER A 1 25.34 17.86 -25.85
N GLU A 2 24.69 16.69 -25.90
CA GLU A 2 23.38 16.52 -25.28
C GLU A 2 23.47 16.64 -23.76
N ILE A 3 22.67 17.54 -23.18
CA ILE A 3 22.61 17.78 -21.74
C ILE A 3 21.94 16.56 -21.11
N ARG A 4 22.66 15.85 -20.24
CA ARG A 4 22.09 14.72 -19.48
C ARG A 4 21.02 15.25 -18.52
N LEU A 5 19.80 14.73 -18.66
CA LEU A 5 18.71 15.04 -17.72
C LEU A 5 19.08 14.63 -16.27
N PRO A 6 18.59 15.34 -15.25
CA PRO A 6 18.73 14.94 -13.85
C PRO A 6 18.25 13.51 -13.59
N ARG A 7 18.94 12.78 -12.69
CA ARG A 7 18.61 11.38 -12.37
C ARG A 7 17.16 11.18 -11.91
N ALA A 8 16.59 12.17 -11.21
CA ALA A 8 15.19 12.13 -10.78
C ALA A 8 14.22 12.08 -11.98
N ILE A 9 14.46 12.91 -13.00
CA ILE A 9 13.66 12.96 -14.23
C ILE A 9 13.84 11.67 -15.02
N GLN A 10 15.08 11.18 -15.13
CA GLN A 10 15.37 9.90 -15.81
C GLN A 10 14.63 8.74 -15.14
N ALA A 11 14.62 8.69 -13.81
CA ALA A 11 13.96 7.63 -13.06
C ALA A 11 12.45 7.57 -13.31
N THR A 12 11.78 8.69 -13.60
CA THR A 12 10.35 8.72 -13.94
C THR A 12 10.02 7.94 -15.21
N TYR A 13 10.90 7.98 -16.20
CA TYR A 13 10.71 7.25 -17.47
C TYR A 13 11.09 5.78 -17.38
N LEU A 14 11.78 5.37 -16.33
CA LEU A 14 12.22 4.00 -16.09
C LEU A 14 11.26 3.27 -15.13
N ASP A 15 11.39 1.95 -15.10
CA ASP A 15 10.76 1.11 -14.08
C ASP A 15 11.21 1.50 -12.67
N PRO A 16 10.35 1.31 -11.65
CA PRO A 16 10.65 1.71 -10.29
C PRO A 16 11.87 0.95 -9.78
N LEU A 17 12.91 1.70 -9.39
CA LEU A 17 14.10 1.14 -8.76
C LEU A 17 13.73 0.43 -7.45
N ARG A 18 14.38 -0.70 -7.17
CA ARG A 18 14.11 -1.52 -5.98
C ARG A 18 15.38 -1.69 -5.18
N ARG A 19 15.31 -1.50 -3.87
CA ARG A 19 16.39 -1.85 -2.95
C ARG A 19 16.33 -3.36 -2.69
N ARG A 20 17.41 -4.09 -2.94
CA ARG A 20 17.53 -5.53 -2.67
C ARG A 20 18.90 -5.83 -2.07
N PRO A 21 19.06 -5.73 -0.74
CA PRO A 21 20.28 -6.19 -0.08
C PRO A 21 20.37 -7.72 -0.18
N GLU A 22 21.58 -8.26 -0.07
CA GLU A 22 21.78 -9.71 0.00
C GLU A 22 21.02 -10.29 1.21
N GLY A 23 20.37 -11.43 1.01
CA GLY A 23 19.58 -12.07 2.08
C GLY A 23 18.27 -11.37 2.46
N TYR A 24 17.75 -10.41 1.67
CA TYR A 24 16.47 -9.73 1.99
C TYR A 24 15.27 -10.67 2.22
N HIS A 25 15.36 -11.92 1.77
CA HIS A 25 14.35 -12.95 2.00
C HIS A 25 14.24 -13.41 3.46
N THR A 26 15.29 -13.27 4.27
CA THR A 26 15.27 -13.68 5.68
C THR A 26 14.83 -12.55 6.61
N LEU A 27 14.83 -11.31 6.12
CA LEU A 27 14.39 -10.16 6.90
C LEU A 27 12.90 -10.28 7.27
N PRO A 28 12.53 -9.89 8.51
CA PRO A 28 11.15 -9.93 8.94
C PRO A 28 10.30 -8.96 8.13
N VAL A 29 9.04 -9.34 7.94
CA VAL A 29 8.04 -8.48 7.30
C VAL A 29 7.62 -7.42 8.30
N THR A 30 7.90 -6.16 7.97
CA THR A 30 7.57 -5.00 8.81
C THR A 30 6.25 -4.37 8.44
N CYS A 31 5.89 -4.37 7.16
CA CYS A 31 4.60 -3.87 6.70
C CYS A 31 4.08 -4.67 5.51
N ASP A 32 2.78 -4.90 5.51
CA ASP A 32 2.04 -5.47 4.39
C ASP A 32 0.94 -4.49 3.97
N LEU A 33 1.10 -3.89 2.80
CA LEU A 33 0.14 -2.98 2.19
C LEU A 33 -0.66 -3.69 1.11
N GLN A 34 -1.95 -3.88 1.36
CA GLN A 34 -2.90 -4.38 0.38
C GLN A 34 -3.69 -3.23 -0.25
N ILE A 35 -3.56 -3.10 -1.57
CA ILE A 35 -4.26 -2.11 -2.38
C ILE A 35 -5.39 -2.80 -3.14
N ARG A 36 -6.57 -2.19 -3.16
CA ARG A 36 -7.78 -2.73 -3.80
C ARG A 36 -8.44 -1.68 -4.69
N SER A 37 -8.87 -2.08 -5.88
CA SER A 37 -9.68 -1.23 -6.76
C SER A 37 -10.57 -2.07 -7.67
N TYR A 38 -11.60 -1.44 -8.22
CA TYR A 38 -12.40 -1.99 -9.31
C TYR A 38 -11.79 -1.69 -10.69
N SER A 39 -10.88 -0.71 -10.79
CA SER A 39 -10.16 -0.36 -12.02
C SER A 39 -8.70 -0.82 -11.97
N VAL A 40 -8.24 -1.43 -13.06
CA VAL A 40 -6.85 -1.95 -13.16
C VAL A 40 -5.85 -0.82 -13.34
N ARG A 41 -6.15 0.17 -14.21
CA ARG A 41 -5.23 1.26 -14.55
C ARG A 41 -4.84 2.08 -13.31
N ASN A 42 -5.83 2.49 -12.52
CA ASN A 42 -5.58 3.25 -11.30
C ASN A 42 -4.75 2.44 -10.29
N LEU A 43 -5.06 1.14 -10.15
CA LEU A 43 -4.36 0.24 -9.25
C LEU A 43 -2.89 0.09 -9.62
N GLU A 44 -2.58 -0.04 -10.91
CA GLU A 44 -1.20 -0.20 -11.39
C GLU A 44 -0.37 1.07 -11.25
N VAL A 45 -0.90 2.21 -11.70
CA VAL A 45 -0.23 3.52 -11.55
C VAL A 45 0.09 3.82 -10.10
N TYR A 46 -0.87 3.57 -9.21
CA TYR A 46 -0.66 3.85 -7.79
C TYR A 46 0.25 2.83 -7.10
N SER A 47 0.22 1.57 -7.53
CA SER A 47 1.17 0.57 -7.04
C SER A 47 2.61 0.95 -7.42
N ASP A 48 2.81 1.44 -8.64
CA ASP A 48 4.11 1.95 -9.11
C ASP A 48 4.58 3.16 -8.29
N PHE A 49 3.67 4.13 -8.07
CA PHE A 49 3.94 5.29 -7.23
C PHE A 49 4.38 4.90 -5.80
N ALA A 50 3.67 3.96 -5.17
CA ALA A 50 4.01 3.49 -3.83
C ALA A 50 5.40 2.82 -3.79
N MET A 51 5.77 2.05 -4.83
CA MET A 51 7.09 1.44 -4.97
C MET A 51 8.20 2.49 -5.11
N ARG A 52 7.98 3.54 -5.92
CA ARG A 52 8.94 4.65 -6.07
C ARG A 52 9.15 5.38 -4.75
N ALA A 53 8.07 5.67 -4.02
CA ALA A 53 8.17 6.33 -2.71
C ALA A 53 8.99 5.49 -1.70
N ALA A 54 8.80 4.16 -1.69
CA ALA A 54 9.56 3.26 -0.83
C ALA A 54 11.07 3.28 -1.15
N TYR A 55 11.44 3.36 -2.43
CA TYR A 55 12.84 3.40 -2.86
C TYR A 55 13.60 4.62 -2.30
N TYR A 56 12.97 5.80 -2.31
CA TYR A 56 13.58 7.03 -1.80
C TYR A 56 13.72 7.04 -0.27
N LEU A 57 12.83 6.34 0.45
CA LEU A 57 12.93 6.15 1.90
C LEU A 57 13.86 4.99 2.29
N ASN A 58 14.64 4.45 1.35
CA ASN A 58 15.53 3.31 1.55
C ASN A 58 14.84 2.04 2.08
N LEU A 59 13.54 1.88 1.82
CA LEU A 59 12.78 0.69 2.23
C LEU A 59 12.95 -0.43 1.20
N VAL A 60 13.08 -1.65 1.69
CA VAL A 60 13.14 -2.86 0.85
C VAL A 60 11.72 -3.31 0.53
N ALA A 61 11.16 -2.78 -0.56
CA ALA A 61 9.83 -3.12 -1.02
C ALA A 61 9.85 -4.31 -2.01
N ILE A 62 9.08 -5.33 -1.70
CA ILE A 62 8.75 -6.43 -2.60
C ILE A 62 7.48 -6.05 -3.36
N GLY A 63 7.61 -6.12 -4.68
CA GLY A 63 6.73 -5.48 -5.65
C GLY A 63 5.26 -5.89 -5.59
N PRO A 64 4.40 -5.20 -6.37
CA PRO A 64 2.96 -5.32 -6.27
C PRO A 64 2.51 -6.71 -6.73
N LEU A 65 2.48 -7.65 -5.79
CA LEU A 65 2.12 -9.03 -6.03
C LEU A 65 0.62 -9.07 -6.38
N PRO A 66 0.26 -9.61 -7.56
CA PRO A 66 -1.13 -9.73 -7.94
C PRO A 66 -1.81 -10.79 -7.08
N LEU A 67 -2.67 -10.35 -6.16
CA LEU A 67 -3.52 -11.25 -5.40
C LEU A 67 -4.72 -11.69 -6.26
N PRO A 68 -5.30 -12.87 -5.98
CA PRO A 68 -6.50 -13.35 -6.67
C PRO A 68 -7.63 -12.30 -6.63
N LYS A 69 -8.32 -12.12 -7.75
CA LYS A 69 -9.49 -11.23 -7.83
C LYS A 69 -10.65 -11.79 -7.02
N LEU A 70 -11.37 -10.93 -6.31
CA LEU A 70 -12.65 -11.30 -5.68
C LEU A 70 -13.79 -10.98 -6.65
N ARG A 71 -14.66 -11.94 -6.94
CA ARG A 71 -15.85 -11.75 -7.79
C ARG A 71 -17.10 -11.89 -6.93
N THR A 72 -17.91 -10.85 -6.88
CA THR A 72 -19.28 -10.93 -6.35
C THR A 72 -20.23 -10.98 -7.54
N LEU A 73 -21.06 -12.01 -7.60
CA LEU A 73 -22.06 -12.22 -8.66
C LEU A 73 -23.44 -11.99 -8.06
N THR A 74 -24.30 -11.27 -8.79
CA THR A 74 -25.68 -11.01 -8.38
C THR A 74 -26.58 -11.15 -9.59
N THR A 75 -27.71 -11.84 -9.41
CA THR A 75 -28.73 -11.99 -10.46
C THR A 75 -29.95 -11.14 -10.11
N VAL A 76 -30.42 -10.36 -11.07
CA VAL A 76 -31.57 -9.47 -10.90
C VAL A 76 -32.58 -9.75 -12.01
N ILE A 77 -33.87 -9.59 -11.71
CA ILE A 77 -34.95 -9.69 -12.72
C ILE A 77 -34.88 -8.44 -13.59
N ARG A 78 -34.95 -8.59 -14.92
CA ARG A 78 -34.84 -7.44 -15.83
C ARG A 78 -36.06 -6.52 -15.80
N GLY A 79 -37.25 -7.09 -15.58
CA GLY A 79 -38.49 -6.34 -15.47
C GLY A 79 -38.81 -5.93 -14.04
N PRO A 80 -39.64 -4.89 -13.84
CA PRO A 80 -40.01 -4.41 -12.50
C PRO A 80 -40.93 -5.39 -11.75
N PHE A 81 -41.71 -6.23 -12.45
CA PHE A 81 -42.65 -7.18 -11.84
C PHE A 81 -42.92 -8.42 -12.74
N VAL A 82 -43.34 -9.55 -12.16
CA VAL A 82 -43.73 -10.86 -12.77
C VAL A 82 -42.69 -11.61 -13.63
N HIS A 83 -41.82 -10.95 -14.39
CA HIS A 83 -40.98 -11.57 -15.44
C HIS A 83 -39.74 -12.34 -14.92
N LYS A 84 -39.89 -13.26 -13.95
CA LYS A 84 -38.79 -14.01 -13.31
C LYS A 84 -37.96 -14.90 -14.26
N LYS A 85 -38.53 -15.33 -15.39
CA LYS A 85 -37.80 -16.09 -16.43
C LYS A 85 -36.76 -15.23 -17.17
N SER A 86 -36.90 -13.91 -17.15
CA SER A 86 -35.94 -12.95 -17.72
C SER A 86 -35.06 -12.36 -16.60
N GLN A 87 -33.85 -12.89 -16.45
CA GLN A 87 -32.87 -12.43 -15.47
C GLN A 87 -31.61 -11.90 -16.17
N GLU A 88 -30.85 -11.09 -15.43
CA GLU A 88 -29.55 -10.54 -15.84
C GLU A 88 -28.52 -10.77 -14.72
N ASN A 89 -27.31 -11.12 -15.12
CA ASN A 89 -26.19 -11.39 -14.22
C ASN A 89 -25.28 -10.15 -14.16
N PHE A 90 -25.11 -9.59 -12.98
CA PHE A 90 -24.14 -8.54 -12.71
C PHE A 90 -22.94 -9.12 -11.97
N GLU A 91 -21.76 -8.55 -12.23
CA GLU A 91 -20.56 -8.87 -11.48
C GLU A 91 -19.83 -7.64 -10.98
N ARG A 92 -19.24 -7.76 -9.79
CA ARG A 92 -18.30 -6.79 -9.25
C ARG A 92 -16.97 -7.48 -8.98
N ILE A 93 -15.94 -7.11 -9.75
CA ILE A 93 -14.60 -7.67 -9.63
C ILE A 93 -13.70 -6.73 -8.83
N THR A 94 -13.27 -7.15 -7.64
CA THR A 94 -12.25 -6.43 -6.87
C THR A 94 -10.87 -6.96 -7.23
N ARG A 95 -10.04 -6.12 -7.86
CA ARG A 95 -8.63 -6.40 -8.15
C ARG A 95 -7.77 -5.96 -6.97
N ARG A 96 -6.73 -6.73 -6.68
CA ARG A 96 -5.91 -6.54 -5.48
C ARG A 96 -4.42 -6.65 -5.83
N ARG A 97 -3.61 -5.80 -5.20
CA ARG A 97 -2.15 -5.85 -5.21
C ARG A 97 -1.64 -5.83 -3.77
N ARG A 98 -0.54 -6.52 -3.52
CA ARG A 98 0.12 -6.56 -2.21
C ARG A 98 1.54 -6.03 -2.36
N ILE A 99 1.92 -5.07 -1.53
CA ILE A 99 3.28 -4.54 -1.44
C ILE A 99 3.79 -4.87 -0.05
N GLU A 100 4.91 -5.57 0.03
CA GLU A 100 5.47 -6.03 1.30
C GLU A 100 6.80 -5.31 1.55
N ILE A 101 6.99 -4.75 2.75
CA ILE A 101 8.24 -4.12 3.17
C ILE A 101 8.94 -5.01 4.20
N ARG A 102 10.21 -5.28 3.96
CA ARG A 102 11.05 -6.09 4.85
C ARG A 102 12.15 -5.27 5.50
N GLY A 103 12.39 -5.52 6.79
CA GLY A 103 13.47 -4.87 7.56
C GLY A 103 13.46 -3.33 7.52
N GLY A 104 12.28 -2.71 7.42
CA GLY A 104 12.14 -1.25 7.46
C GLY A 104 12.07 -0.71 8.89
N HIS A 105 12.66 0.45 9.14
CA HIS A 105 12.50 1.16 10.42
C HIS A 105 11.03 1.60 10.60
N PRO A 106 10.43 1.45 11.80
CA PRO A 106 9.02 1.75 12.04
C PRO A 106 8.64 3.19 11.64
N ASP A 107 9.45 4.18 12.01
CA ASP A 107 9.19 5.58 11.62
C ASP A 107 9.23 5.81 10.10
N ALA A 108 10.14 5.15 9.40
CA ALA A 108 10.25 5.27 7.95
C ALA A 108 9.04 4.62 7.25
N VAL A 109 8.57 3.49 7.77
CA VAL A 109 7.34 2.82 7.31
C VAL A 109 6.13 3.71 7.59
N ALA A 110 6.04 4.33 8.77
CA ALA A 110 4.95 5.24 9.11
C ALA A 110 4.95 6.48 8.21
N ALA A 111 6.11 7.10 7.97
CA ALA A 111 6.27 8.21 7.04
C ALA A 111 5.88 7.83 5.60
N TRP A 112 6.27 6.64 5.15
CA TRP A 112 5.88 6.10 3.85
C TRP A 112 4.36 5.92 3.75
N LEU A 113 3.73 5.29 4.73
CA LEU A 113 2.28 5.10 4.77
C LEU A 113 1.54 6.45 4.81
N ALA A 114 2.04 7.42 5.57
CA ALA A 114 1.50 8.77 5.63
C ALA A 114 1.58 9.48 4.27
N PHE A 115 2.73 9.41 3.60
CA PHE A 115 2.93 9.98 2.26
C PHE A 115 1.99 9.36 1.22
N VAL A 116 1.91 8.02 1.22
CA VAL A 116 1.04 7.27 0.34
C VAL A 116 -0.43 7.62 0.61
N LYS A 117 -0.85 7.69 1.87
CA LYS A 117 -2.21 8.11 2.26
C LYS A 117 -2.54 9.53 1.79
N LYS A 118 -1.61 10.48 1.94
CA LYS A 118 -1.77 11.88 1.53
C LYS A 118 -1.99 12.01 0.02
N HIS A 119 -1.24 11.25 -0.78
CA HIS A 119 -1.27 11.30 -2.24
C HIS A 119 -2.07 10.15 -2.87
N ARG A 120 -3.13 9.69 -2.18
CA ARG A 120 -3.94 8.56 -2.63
C ARG A 120 -4.68 8.85 -3.93
N TYR A 121 -4.49 7.99 -4.93
CA TYR A 121 -5.25 8.05 -6.19
C TYR A 121 -6.73 7.66 -5.97
N TYR A 122 -7.64 8.24 -6.76
CA TYR A 122 -9.07 7.99 -6.59
C TYR A 122 -9.46 6.54 -6.94
N GLY A 123 -10.53 6.06 -6.29
CA GLY A 123 -11.04 4.70 -6.51
C GLY A 123 -10.14 3.59 -5.96
N ILE A 124 -9.25 3.92 -5.01
CA ILE A 124 -8.34 2.98 -4.38
C ILE A 124 -8.64 2.86 -2.88
N GLY A 125 -8.87 1.63 -2.43
CA GLY A 125 -8.89 1.25 -1.02
C GLY A 125 -7.56 0.66 -0.60
N MET A 126 -7.10 0.97 0.62
CA MET A 126 -5.83 0.50 1.16
C MET A 126 -6.06 -0.14 2.52
N LYS A 127 -5.38 -1.25 2.79
CA LYS A 127 -5.28 -1.88 4.10
C LYS A 127 -3.80 -2.11 4.37
N ALA A 128 -3.26 -1.50 5.42
CA ALA A 128 -1.90 -1.75 5.88
C ALA A 128 -1.93 -2.56 7.17
N ASN A 129 -1.14 -3.64 7.23
CA ASN A 129 -0.79 -4.30 8.47
C ASN A 129 0.66 -3.89 8.78
N VAL A 130 0.90 -3.34 9.97
CA VAL A 130 2.23 -2.97 10.45
C VAL A 130 2.61 -3.94 11.57
N PHE A 131 3.82 -4.46 11.50
CA PHE A 131 4.37 -5.40 12.46
C PHE A 131 5.54 -4.72 13.15
N GLU A 132 5.47 -4.64 14.47
CA GLU A 132 6.49 -4.05 15.32
C GLU A 132 6.90 -5.07 16.38
N TYR A 133 8.18 -5.07 16.70
CA TYR A 133 8.74 -5.90 17.76
C TYR A 133 8.98 -5.01 18.96
N SER A 134 8.33 -5.32 20.08
CA SER A 134 8.51 -4.65 21.37
C SER A 134 8.99 -5.64 22.42
N GLY A 135 9.53 -5.12 23.53
CA GLY A 135 9.89 -5.92 24.70
C GLY A 135 8.65 -6.44 25.44
N LEU A 136 8.88 -7.18 26.54
CA LEU A 136 7.80 -7.74 27.36
C LEU A 136 7.07 -6.67 28.21
N ASP A 137 7.76 -5.59 28.59
CA ASP A 137 7.23 -4.56 29.50
C ASP A 137 6.53 -3.42 28.75
N VAL A 138 5.52 -3.78 27.96
CA VAL A 138 4.81 -2.86 27.07
C VAL A 138 4.15 -1.71 27.84
N GLY A 139 3.72 -1.93 29.09
CA GLY A 139 3.06 -0.90 29.89
C GLY A 139 3.94 0.32 30.15
N LYS A 140 5.18 0.10 30.61
CA LYS A 140 6.11 1.20 30.89
C LYS A 140 6.56 1.91 29.63
N ASP A 141 6.77 1.16 28.54
CA ASP A 141 7.14 1.73 27.25
C ASP A 141 6.01 2.63 26.70
N MET A 142 4.75 2.21 26.84
CA MET A 142 3.59 3.01 26.44
C MET A 142 3.43 4.27 27.29
N ASP A 143 3.61 4.18 28.61
CA ASP A 143 3.54 5.34 29.51
C ASP A 143 4.63 6.37 29.15
N ALA A 144 5.86 5.91 28.90
CA ALA A 144 6.96 6.78 28.48
C ALA A 144 6.72 7.43 27.11
N GLU A 145 6.19 6.69 26.13
CA GLU A 145 5.82 7.24 24.82
C GLU A 145 4.67 8.24 24.91
N SER A 146 3.69 8.03 25.80
CA SER A 146 2.57 8.95 25.96
C SER A 146 3.01 10.37 26.35
N VAL A 147 4.01 10.47 27.25
CA VAL A 147 4.61 11.74 27.68
C VAL A 147 5.38 12.41 26.54
N ARG A 148 6.11 11.62 25.73
CA ARG A 148 6.81 12.14 24.55
C ARG A 148 5.84 12.66 23.49
N ILE A 149 4.71 11.98 23.33
CA ILE A 149 3.67 12.38 22.38
C ILE A 149 2.99 13.67 22.84
N SER A 150 2.63 13.81 24.12
CA SER A 150 2.03 15.04 24.63
C SER A 150 2.96 16.24 24.46
N GLU A 151 4.26 16.08 24.74
CA GLU A 151 5.27 17.12 24.51
C GLU A 151 5.37 17.53 23.03
N ARG A 152 5.31 16.56 22.11
CA ARG A 152 5.31 16.84 20.66
C ARG A 152 4.03 17.49 20.14
N LEU A 153 2.88 17.18 20.72
CA LEU A 153 1.61 17.79 20.34
C LEU A 153 1.49 19.24 20.86
N GLY A 154 2.29 19.63 21.85
CA GLY A 154 2.27 20.99 22.40
C GLY A 154 0.96 21.28 23.12
N ASP A 155 0.33 20.27 23.72
CA ASP A 155 -0.84 20.43 24.58
C ASP A 155 -0.41 20.90 25.99
N GLU A 156 0.31 22.04 26.03
CA GLU A 156 0.51 22.98 27.14
C GLU A 156 0.80 24.38 26.56
#